data_AF-A0A6J0LJ80-F1
#
_entry.id   AF-A0A6J0LJ80-F1
#
_cell.length_a   1.000
_cell.length_b   1.000
_cell.length_c   1.000
_cell.angle_alpha   90.00
_cell.angle_beta   90.00
_cell.angle_gamma   90.00
#
_symmetry.space_group_name_H-M   'P 1'
#
loop_
_entity.id
_entity.type
_entity.pdbx_description
1 polymer ?
#
loop_
_entity_poly.entity_id
_entity_poly.type
_entity_poly.pdbx_seq_one_letter_code
_entity_poly.pdbx_strand_id
1 'polypeptide(L)'
;MAEGEDMVGVEDQWVAITAPVKNPIEALRVIWQPDNSSYELREDGFQCGFDTLSVDELFKGNLPDWLPDDYATSTQLMQYYEMKASEVEQAKEWLHLYAELALYTKKQTDPFMFEHSKPLELGNVIIQTRGVVDSMKEVKLLDNAVFFISFKTSCGDVCKGIIRRTRDGRPEHLSLEAKCFMSC
;
A
#
# COMPACT_ATOMS: atom_id res chain seq x y z
N MET A 1 14.34 23.12 36.52
CA MET A 1 13.11 22.97 35.72
C MET A 1 13.36 23.70 34.41
N ALA A 2 13.54 22.93 33.33
CA ALA A 2 13.44 23.39 31.97
C ALA A 2 12.74 22.24 31.23
N GLU A 3 11.46 22.46 30.95
CA GLU A 3 10.62 21.68 30.03
C GLU A 3 11.25 21.84 28.64
N GLY A 4 11.46 20.78 27.86
CA GLY A 4 10.40 20.03 27.21
C GLY A 4 10.35 20.44 25.74
N GLU A 5 11.32 19.98 24.94
CA GLU A 5 11.21 19.99 23.48
C GLU A 5 10.90 18.57 23.04
N ASP A 6 9.61 18.21 23.12
CA ASP A 6 9.08 17.05 22.43
C ASP A 6 9.17 17.35 20.93
N MET A 7 10.09 16.67 20.25
CA MET A 7 10.09 16.57 18.81
C MET A 7 8.82 15.86 18.38
N VAL A 8 7.81 16.64 17.98
CA VAL A 8 6.61 16.16 17.30
C VAL A 8 7.06 15.39 16.06
N GLY A 9 6.96 14.07 16.13
CA GLY A 9 7.25 13.16 15.04
C GLY A 9 6.46 13.56 13.80
N VAL A 10 7.15 13.63 12.67
CA VAL A 10 6.59 13.92 11.35
C VAL A 10 5.41 12.99 11.12
N GLU A 11 4.20 13.57 11.03
CA GLU A 11 2.93 12.87 10.86
C GLU A 11 3.02 11.83 9.74
N ASP A 12 2.48 10.64 10.03
CA ASP A 12 2.44 9.52 9.13
C ASP A 12 1.74 9.90 7.81
N GLN A 13 2.55 10.13 6.78
CA GLN A 13 2.07 10.48 5.44
C GLN A 13 1.58 9.22 4.74
N TRP A 14 0.25 9.07 4.64
CA TRP A 14 -0.41 8.00 3.89
C TRP A 14 -1.08 8.57 2.65
N VAL A 15 -1.06 7.84 1.54
CA VAL A 15 -1.80 8.18 0.32
C VAL A 15 -2.92 7.17 0.15
N ALA A 16 -4.17 7.62 0.20
CA ALA A 16 -5.34 6.82 -0.12
C ALA A 16 -5.75 7.06 -1.58
N ILE A 17 -5.75 6.00 -2.39
CA ILE A 17 -6.19 6.05 -3.79
C ILE A 17 -7.54 5.35 -3.92
N THR A 18 -8.60 6.09 -4.23
CA THR A 18 -9.93 5.56 -4.57
C THR A 18 -10.29 5.93 -6.00
N ALA A 19 -10.42 4.95 -6.88
CA ALA A 19 -10.84 5.20 -8.26
C ALA A 19 -11.75 4.06 -8.76
N PRO A 20 -12.70 4.34 -9.67
CA PRO A 20 -13.45 3.31 -10.37
C PRO A 20 -12.54 2.71 -11.46
N VAL A 21 -11.90 1.56 -11.25
CA VAL A 21 -10.87 1.09 -12.20
C VAL A 21 -10.97 -0.36 -12.59
N LYS A 22 -10.98 -0.57 -13.92
CA LYS A 22 -10.73 -1.86 -14.58
C LYS A 22 -9.22 -2.18 -14.70
N ASN A 23 -8.34 -1.24 -14.37
CA ASN A 23 -6.88 -1.42 -14.38
C ASN A 23 -6.17 -0.49 -13.35
N PRO A 24 -5.56 -1.02 -12.28
CA PRO A 24 -4.88 -0.22 -11.24
C PRO A 24 -3.79 0.73 -11.74
N ILE A 25 -3.17 0.44 -12.90
CA ILE A 25 -2.08 1.24 -13.48
C ILE A 25 -2.60 2.55 -14.07
N GLU A 26 -3.79 2.56 -14.67
CA GLU A 26 -4.44 3.76 -15.19
C GLU A 26 -4.93 4.68 -14.05
N ALA A 27 -5.33 4.11 -12.91
CA ALA A 27 -5.75 4.85 -11.72
C ALA A 27 -4.63 5.76 -11.19
N LEU A 28 -3.42 5.22 -11.11
CA LEU A 28 -2.25 5.95 -10.62
C LEU A 28 -1.82 7.07 -11.57
N ARG A 29 -2.09 6.93 -12.88
CA ARG A 29 -1.86 8.01 -13.86
C ARG A 29 -2.85 9.16 -13.73
N VAL A 30 -4.10 8.88 -13.36
CA VAL A 30 -5.16 9.91 -13.24
C VAL A 30 -5.03 10.73 -11.96
N ILE A 31 -4.50 10.14 -10.89
CA ILE A 31 -4.37 10.81 -9.58
C ILE A 31 -3.20 11.80 -9.52
N TRP A 32 -2.26 11.71 -10.47
CA TRP A 32 -1.05 12.52 -10.50
C TRP A 32 -1.10 13.58 -11.62
N GLN A 33 -2.07 14.51 -11.54
CA GLN A 33 -1.94 15.83 -12.16
C GLN A 33 -1.82 16.88 -11.04
N PRO A 34 -0.70 17.63 -10.96
CA PRO A 34 -0.42 18.56 -9.86
C PRO A 34 -1.32 19.80 -9.84
N ASP A 35 -2.21 19.95 -10.81
CA ASP A 35 -3.04 21.12 -11.08
C ASP A 35 -4.57 20.88 -10.97
N ASN A 36 -5.04 19.69 -10.58
CA ASN A 36 -6.47 19.47 -10.39
C ASN A 36 -6.93 19.83 -8.96
N SER A 37 -7.13 21.13 -8.73
CA SER A 37 -8.12 21.59 -7.76
C SER A 37 -9.49 21.07 -8.18
N SER A 38 -10.18 20.39 -7.27
CA SER A 38 -11.61 20.03 -7.35
C SER A 38 -12.08 19.38 -8.65
N TYR A 39 -12.54 18.14 -8.54
CA TYR A 39 -13.48 17.53 -9.48
C TYR A 39 -14.40 18.58 -10.13
N GLU A 40 -14.24 18.85 -11.43
CA GLU A 40 -15.34 19.40 -12.22
C GLU A 40 -16.43 18.32 -12.20
N LEU A 41 -17.45 18.58 -11.38
CA LEU A 41 -18.67 17.79 -11.32
C LEU A 41 -19.29 17.81 -12.72
N ARG A 42 -19.12 16.73 -13.46
CA ARG A 42 -20.03 16.41 -14.57
C ARG A 42 -21.39 16.11 -13.94
N GLU A 43 -22.35 17.00 -14.21
CA GLU A 43 -23.74 16.93 -13.74
C GLU A 43 -24.53 15.82 -14.44
N ASP A 44 -24.08 14.57 -14.33
CA ASP A 44 -24.80 13.42 -14.86
C ASP A 44 -24.31 12.09 -14.24
N GLY A 45 -24.92 11.76 -13.09
CA GLY A 45 -25.08 10.37 -12.64
C GLY A 45 -24.22 9.95 -11.45
N PHE A 46 -24.72 10.16 -10.23
CA PHE A 46 -24.45 9.41 -9.00
C PHE A 46 -23.11 8.62 -8.96
N GLN A 47 -21.99 9.32 -8.81
CA GLN A 47 -20.74 8.67 -8.46
C GLN A 47 -20.75 8.39 -6.96
N CYS A 48 -21.03 7.15 -6.58
CA CYS A 48 -20.93 6.74 -5.19
C CYS A 48 -19.46 6.80 -4.76
N GLY A 49 -19.12 7.58 -3.74
CA GLY A 49 -17.80 7.54 -3.11
C GLY A 49 -17.48 6.17 -2.52
N PHE A 50 -16.22 5.94 -2.17
CA PHE A 50 -15.79 4.70 -1.52
C PHE A 50 -16.49 4.52 -0.16
N ASP A 51 -17.22 3.43 0.03
CA ASP A 51 -17.92 3.15 1.28
C ASP A 51 -16.97 2.57 2.33
N THR A 52 -16.38 3.45 3.15
CA THR A 52 -15.50 3.02 4.25
C THR A 52 -16.19 2.18 5.31
N LEU A 53 -17.53 2.21 5.39
CA LEU A 53 -18.28 1.44 6.39
C LEU A 53 -18.34 -0.05 6.03
N SER A 54 -18.32 -0.38 4.74
CA SER A 54 -18.39 -1.77 4.25
C SER A 54 -17.04 -2.50 4.26
N VAL A 55 -15.93 -1.79 4.50
CA VAL A 55 -14.62 -2.40 4.74
C VAL A 55 -14.69 -3.28 5.99
N ASP A 56 -13.95 -4.39 6.00
CA ASP A 56 -13.84 -5.26 7.17
C ASP A 56 -13.12 -4.54 8.32
N GLU A 57 -13.71 -4.58 9.52
CA GLU A 57 -13.18 -3.93 10.73
C GLU A 57 -11.71 -4.29 11.02
N LEU A 58 -11.26 -5.52 10.68
CA LEU A 58 -9.87 -5.95 10.87
C LEU A 58 -8.86 -5.19 9.99
N PHE A 59 -9.33 -4.50 8.95
CA PHE A 59 -8.51 -3.71 8.04
C PHE A 59 -8.79 -2.21 8.17
N LYS A 60 -9.56 -1.76 9.18
CA LYS A 60 -9.76 -0.35 9.48
C LYS A 60 -8.67 0.18 10.43
N GLY A 61 -8.67 1.49 10.66
CA GLY A 61 -7.75 2.17 11.58
C GLY A 61 -6.42 2.54 10.92
N ASN A 62 -5.39 2.80 11.72
CA ASN A 62 -4.07 3.18 11.22
C ASN A 62 -3.40 2.01 10.46
N LEU A 63 -2.53 2.30 9.49
CA LEU A 63 -1.70 1.24 8.91
C LEU A 63 -0.81 0.64 10.01
N PRO A 64 -0.60 -0.69 10.02
CA PRO A 64 0.27 -1.31 11.00
C PRO A 64 1.71 -0.85 10.79
N ASP A 65 2.52 -1.03 11.83
CA ASP A 65 3.97 -1.02 11.69
C ASP A 65 4.46 -2.25 10.92
N TRP A 66 5.78 -2.35 10.74
CA TRP A 66 6.38 -3.51 10.09
C TRP A 66 6.03 -4.82 10.82
N LEU A 67 6.22 -5.95 10.13
CA LEU A 67 5.94 -7.30 10.62
C LEU A 67 6.40 -7.50 12.06
N PRO A 68 5.54 -8.06 12.93
CA PRO A 68 5.93 -8.38 14.30
C PRO A 68 6.98 -9.50 14.30
N ASP A 69 7.88 -9.51 15.28
CA ASP A 69 8.98 -10.49 15.34
C ASP A 69 8.50 -11.95 15.41
N ASP A 70 7.28 -12.18 15.91
CA ASP A 70 6.65 -13.48 16.09
C ASP A 70 5.59 -13.81 15.02
N TYR A 71 5.56 -13.09 13.88
CA TYR A 71 4.53 -13.24 12.85
C TYR A 71 4.38 -14.69 12.35
N ALA A 72 5.48 -15.45 12.31
CA ALA A 72 5.49 -16.84 11.85
C ALA A 72 4.84 -17.83 12.84
N THR A 73 4.71 -17.46 14.11
CA THR A 73 4.17 -18.30 15.20
C THR A 73 2.88 -17.76 15.80
N SER A 74 2.41 -16.61 15.31
CA SER A 74 1.25 -15.92 15.84
C SER A 74 -0.05 -16.66 15.50
N THR A 75 -0.86 -16.97 16.53
CA THR A 75 -2.18 -17.63 16.40
C THR A 75 -3.32 -16.62 16.28
N GLN A 76 -3.04 -15.41 15.77
CA GLN A 76 -4.02 -14.34 15.65
C GLN A 76 -5.14 -14.67 14.64
N LEU A 77 -6.24 -13.90 14.72
CA LEU A 77 -7.36 -13.95 13.77
C LEU A 77 -6.91 -13.73 12.31
N MET A 78 -5.82 -12.99 12.14
CA MET A 78 -5.17 -12.72 10.86
C MET A 78 -4.00 -13.68 10.68
N GLN A 79 -3.81 -14.14 9.44
CA GLN A 79 -2.76 -15.09 9.07
C GLN A 79 -1.77 -14.43 8.13
N TYR A 80 -0.54 -14.92 8.13
CA TYR A 80 0.52 -14.45 7.25
C TYR A 80 0.82 -15.49 6.18
N TYR A 81 0.87 -15.03 4.94
CA TYR A 81 1.26 -15.81 3.78
C TYR A 81 2.53 -15.22 3.17
N GLU A 82 3.59 -16.01 3.12
CA GLU A 82 4.86 -15.64 2.50
C GLU A 82 4.88 -16.12 1.05
N MET A 83 5.04 -15.18 0.12
CA MET A 83 5.08 -15.50 -1.31
C MET A 83 6.40 -16.18 -1.68
N LYS A 84 6.33 -17.23 -2.51
CA LYS A 84 7.53 -17.82 -3.11
C LYS A 84 8.14 -16.87 -4.14
N ALA A 85 9.46 -16.93 -4.35
CA ALA A 85 10.13 -16.11 -5.35
C ALA A 85 9.51 -16.23 -6.77
N SER A 86 9.03 -17.42 -7.16
CA SER A 86 8.32 -17.64 -8.42
C SER A 86 6.97 -16.93 -8.50
N GLU A 87 6.29 -16.76 -7.36
CA GLU A 87 5.00 -16.04 -7.28
C GLU A 87 5.23 -14.54 -7.29
N VAL A 88 6.30 -14.06 -6.63
CA VAL A 88 6.73 -12.66 -6.70
C VAL A 88 7.05 -12.28 -8.15
N GLU A 89 7.79 -13.11 -8.88
CA GLU A 89 8.09 -12.83 -10.29
C GLU A 89 6.83 -12.84 -11.18
N GLN A 90 5.88 -13.75 -10.94
CA GLN A 90 4.57 -13.74 -11.64
C GLN A 90 3.70 -12.52 -11.29
N ALA A 91 3.92 -11.93 -10.11
CA ALA A 91 3.20 -10.78 -9.58
C ALA A 91 3.92 -9.45 -9.81
N LYS A 92 5.11 -9.48 -10.43
CA LYS A 92 6.08 -8.40 -10.41
C LYS A 92 5.51 -7.04 -10.78
N GLU A 93 4.72 -6.97 -11.86
CA GLU A 93 4.17 -5.70 -12.36
C GLU A 93 3.36 -4.94 -11.31
N TRP A 94 2.43 -5.60 -10.61
CA TRP A 94 1.59 -4.93 -9.62
C TRP A 94 2.26 -4.85 -8.24
N LEU A 95 3.21 -5.73 -7.91
CA LEU A 95 4.02 -5.58 -6.69
C LEU A 95 4.99 -4.41 -6.79
N HIS A 96 5.56 -4.17 -7.98
CA HIS A 96 6.33 -2.96 -8.26
C HIS A 96 5.49 -1.71 -8.06
N LEU A 97 4.24 -1.72 -8.54
CA LEU A 97 3.31 -0.61 -8.35
C LEU A 97 3.10 -0.29 -6.86
N TYR A 98 2.96 -1.32 -6.02
CA TYR A 98 2.81 -1.17 -4.58
C TYR A 98 4.10 -0.66 -3.93
N ALA A 99 5.26 -1.18 -4.34
CA ALA A 99 6.55 -0.70 -3.85
C ALA A 99 6.82 0.77 -4.23
N GLU A 100 6.48 1.17 -5.45
CA GLU A 100 6.59 2.56 -5.90
C GLU A 100 5.64 3.48 -5.13
N LEU A 101 4.38 3.07 -4.90
CA LEU A 101 3.44 3.82 -4.09
C LEU A 101 3.97 4.01 -2.65
N ALA A 102 4.51 2.95 -2.05
CA ALA A 102 5.15 3.04 -0.75
C ALA A 102 6.34 4.01 -0.78
N LEU A 103 7.28 3.86 -1.73
CA LEU A 103 8.44 4.74 -1.82
C LEU A 103 8.05 6.22 -2.01
N TYR A 104 7.00 6.47 -2.80
CA TYR A 104 6.47 7.81 -3.03
C TYR A 104 6.07 8.50 -1.72
N THR A 105 5.45 7.78 -0.78
CA THR A 105 5.11 8.35 0.54
C THR A 105 6.30 8.90 1.31
N LYS A 106 7.51 8.37 1.04
CA LYS A 106 8.75 8.83 1.68
C LYS A 106 9.47 9.92 0.89
N LYS A 107 9.31 9.94 -0.44
CA LYS A 107 10.02 10.83 -1.36
C LYS A 107 9.12 11.91 -1.98
N GLN A 108 7.90 12.09 -1.48
CA GLN A 108 6.91 13.02 -2.06
C GLN A 108 7.45 14.45 -2.19
N THR A 109 8.28 14.89 -1.26
CA THR A 109 8.88 16.24 -1.26
C THR A 109 10.05 16.38 -2.24
N ASP A 110 10.53 15.28 -2.83
CA ASP A 110 11.65 15.25 -3.76
C ASP A 110 11.38 14.26 -4.92
N PRO A 111 10.65 14.72 -5.96
CA PRO A 111 10.34 13.91 -7.13
C PRO A 111 11.58 13.43 -7.89
N PHE A 112 12.68 14.17 -7.81
CA PHE A 112 13.95 13.79 -8.43
C PHE A 112 14.50 12.54 -7.73
N MET A 113 14.57 12.54 -6.40
CA MET A 113 15.02 11.37 -5.65
C MET A 113 14.10 10.15 -5.81
N PHE A 114 12.79 10.35 -6.03
CA PHE A 114 11.88 9.25 -6.35
C PHE A 114 12.25 8.56 -7.66
N GLU A 115 12.43 9.30 -8.75
CA GLU A 115 12.80 8.74 -10.05
C GLU A 115 14.22 8.16 -10.04
N HIS A 116 15.16 8.81 -9.36
CA HIS A 116 16.53 8.31 -9.21
C HIS A 116 16.64 7.01 -8.42
N SER A 117 15.65 6.69 -7.59
CA SER A 117 15.61 5.43 -6.81
C SER A 117 15.20 4.22 -7.65
N LYS A 118 14.75 4.41 -8.90
CA LYS A 118 14.32 3.34 -9.79
C LYS A 118 15.48 2.80 -10.65
N PRO A 119 15.39 1.56 -11.16
CA PRO A 119 14.33 0.58 -10.90
C PRO A 119 14.44 -0.02 -9.49
N LEU A 120 13.29 -0.45 -8.94
CA LEU A 120 13.24 -1.13 -7.65
C LEU A 120 13.54 -2.63 -7.83
N GLU A 121 14.33 -3.21 -6.93
CA GLU A 121 14.52 -4.67 -6.86
C GLU A 121 13.60 -5.23 -5.77
N LEU A 122 12.56 -5.98 -6.15
CA LEU A 122 11.65 -6.61 -5.20
C LEU A 122 12.35 -7.72 -4.40
N GLY A 123 12.15 -7.72 -3.09
CA GLY A 123 12.60 -8.77 -2.17
C GLY A 123 11.43 -9.62 -1.66
N ASN A 124 11.49 -9.99 -0.39
CA ASN A 124 10.47 -10.76 0.28
C ASN A 124 9.13 -10.00 0.33
N VAL A 125 8.05 -10.74 0.07
CA VAL A 125 6.67 -10.26 0.16
C VAL A 125 5.90 -11.15 1.10
N ILE A 126 5.40 -10.56 2.17
CA ILE A 126 4.56 -11.20 3.18
C ILE A 126 3.21 -10.51 3.17
N ILE A 127 2.14 -11.30 3.25
CA ILE A 127 0.78 -10.81 3.12
C ILE A 127 0.00 -11.22 4.35
N GLN A 128 -0.60 -10.25 5.02
CA GLN A 128 -1.53 -10.49 6.10
C GLN A 128 -2.96 -10.50 5.56
N THR A 129 -3.68 -11.58 5.84
CA THR A 129 -5.03 -11.84 5.34
C THR A 129 -5.95 -12.31 6.47
N ARG A 130 -7.26 -12.17 6.26
CA ARG A 130 -8.25 -12.81 7.13
C ARG A 130 -8.37 -14.28 6.75
N GLY A 131 -7.96 -15.17 7.64
CA GLY A 131 -7.95 -16.61 7.41
C GLY A 131 -6.74 -17.10 6.61
N VAL A 132 -6.60 -18.43 6.53
CA VAL A 132 -5.48 -19.12 5.88
C VAL A 132 -5.65 -19.07 4.36
N VAL A 133 -4.58 -18.72 3.65
CA VAL A 133 -4.48 -18.79 2.20
C VAL A 133 -3.25 -19.61 1.83
N ASP A 134 -3.41 -20.48 0.83
CA ASP A 134 -2.38 -21.45 0.45
C ASP A 134 -1.70 -21.08 -0.88
N SER A 135 -2.21 -20.06 -1.58
CA SER A 135 -1.67 -19.67 -2.88
C SER A 135 -1.85 -18.20 -3.24
N MET A 136 -0.98 -17.70 -4.11
CA MET A 136 -1.09 -16.37 -4.72
C MET A 136 -2.40 -16.14 -5.50
N LYS A 137 -3.04 -17.23 -6.00
CA LYS A 137 -4.34 -17.13 -6.67
C LYS A 137 -5.44 -16.73 -5.69
N GLU A 138 -5.44 -17.28 -4.49
CA GLU A 138 -6.41 -16.93 -3.44
C GLU A 138 -6.21 -15.49 -2.97
N VAL A 139 -4.95 -15.08 -2.77
CA VAL A 139 -4.59 -13.70 -2.43
C VAL A 139 -5.14 -12.68 -3.44
N LYS A 140 -5.12 -13.00 -4.74
CA LYS A 140 -5.68 -12.12 -5.79
C LYS A 140 -7.20 -11.97 -5.71
N LEU A 141 -7.89 -12.99 -5.19
CA LEU A 141 -9.35 -13.00 -5.04
C LEU A 141 -9.81 -12.31 -3.75
N LEU A 142 -8.90 -12.08 -2.80
CA LEU A 142 -9.23 -11.35 -1.57
C LEU A 142 -9.51 -9.88 -1.86
N ASP A 143 -10.55 -9.35 -1.24
CA ASP A 143 -10.83 -7.92 -1.26
C ASP A 143 -9.84 -7.15 -0.39
N ASN A 144 -9.61 -7.66 0.82
CA ASN A 144 -8.83 -6.99 1.85
C ASN A 144 -7.55 -7.76 2.16
N ALA A 145 -6.41 -7.07 2.16
CA ALA A 145 -5.10 -7.63 2.50
C ALA A 145 -4.12 -6.51 2.87
N VAL A 146 -3.14 -6.83 3.73
CA VAL A 146 -1.98 -5.95 3.98
C VAL A 146 -0.72 -6.61 3.44
N PHE A 147 0.01 -5.91 2.60
CA PHE A 147 1.23 -6.35 1.95
C PHE A 147 2.43 -5.70 2.64
N PHE A 148 3.40 -6.53 3.03
CA PHE A 148 4.69 -6.15 3.55
C PHE A 148 5.73 -6.50 2.50
N ILE A 149 6.26 -5.49 1.82
CA ILE A 149 7.15 -5.64 0.69
C ILE A 149 8.51 -5.09 1.06
N SER A 150 9.53 -5.94 1.08
CA SER A 150 10.92 -5.46 1.09
C SER A 150 11.37 -5.20 -0.35
N PHE A 151 12.11 -4.12 -0.58
CA PHE A 151 12.66 -3.80 -1.89
C PHE A 151 13.93 -2.97 -1.76
N LYS A 152 14.78 -3.00 -2.79
CA LYS A 152 15.96 -2.14 -2.86
C LYS A 152 15.79 -1.06 -3.90
N THR A 153 16.32 0.13 -3.62
CA THR A 153 16.45 1.19 -4.63
C THR A 153 17.70 0.95 -5.48
N SER A 154 17.77 1.59 -6.65
CA SER A 154 18.97 1.60 -7.48
C SER A 154 20.18 2.26 -6.80
N CYS A 155 19.95 3.11 -5.79
CA CYS A 155 20.98 3.69 -4.94
C CYS A 155 21.53 2.70 -3.88
N GLY A 156 20.91 1.53 -3.73
CA GLY A 156 21.30 0.49 -2.78
C GLY A 156 20.56 0.54 -1.44
N ASP A 157 19.64 1.49 -1.24
CA ASP A 157 18.86 1.58 0.00
C ASP A 157 17.90 0.40 0.12
N VAL A 158 17.85 -0.21 1.30
CA VAL A 158 16.86 -1.25 1.61
C VAL A 158 15.63 -0.59 2.23
N CYS A 159 14.49 -0.82 1.58
CA CYS A 159 13.20 -0.25 1.94
C CYS A 159 12.21 -1.34 2.36
N LYS A 160 11.27 -0.94 3.20
CA LYS A 160 10.18 -1.73 3.72
C LYS A 160 8.87 -0.99 3.46
N GLY A 161 8.12 -1.43 2.46
CA GLY A 161 6.83 -0.87 2.08
C GLY A 161 5.68 -1.65 2.72
N ILE A 162 4.72 -0.94 3.31
CA ILE A 162 3.46 -1.51 3.80
C ILE A 162 2.35 -0.97 2.94
N ILE A 163 1.51 -1.84 2.37
CA ILE A 163 0.37 -1.45 1.55
C ILE A 163 -0.87 -2.15 2.09
N ARG A 164 -1.87 -1.39 2.52
CA ARG A 164 -3.20 -1.92 2.82
C ARG A 164 -4.07 -1.77 1.58
N ARG A 165 -4.64 -2.88 1.15
CA ARG A 165 -5.62 -2.97 0.08
C ARG A 165 -6.98 -3.27 0.68
N THR A 166 -8.00 -2.48 0.35
CA THR A 166 -9.37 -2.73 0.76
C THR A 166 -10.37 -2.48 -0.38
N ARG A 167 -11.51 -3.17 -0.34
CA ARG A 167 -12.68 -2.86 -1.19
C ARG A 167 -13.91 -2.63 -0.34
N ASP A 168 -14.84 -1.89 -0.90
CA ASP A 168 -16.11 -1.52 -0.27
C ASP A 168 -17.29 -2.41 -0.72
N GLY A 169 -16.99 -3.55 -1.35
CA GLY A 169 -17.97 -4.46 -1.94
C GLY A 169 -18.37 -4.14 -3.38
N ARG A 170 -17.91 -3.00 -3.94
CA ARG A 170 -18.09 -2.66 -5.35
C ARG A 170 -16.84 -3.07 -6.15
N PRO A 171 -16.95 -3.91 -7.19
CA PRO A 171 -15.79 -4.43 -7.92
C PRO A 171 -14.88 -3.34 -8.51
N GLU A 172 -15.46 -2.21 -8.90
CA GLU A 172 -14.75 -1.07 -9.46
C GLU A 172 -13.99 -0.26 -8.42
N HIS A 173 -14.30 -0.39 -7.13
CA HIS A 173 -13.70 0.40 -6.06
C HIS A 173 -12.55 -0.37 -5.41
N LEU A 174 -11.41 0.31 -5.33
CA LEU A 174 -10.22 -0.15 -4.63
C LEU A 174 -9.67 1.02 -3.83
N SER A 175 -9.35 0.79 -2.56
CA SER A 175 -8.54 1.69 -1.76
C SER A 175 -7.17 1.07 -1.55
N LEU A 176 -6.13 1.89 -1.75
CA LEU A 176 -4.75 1.56 -1.40
C LEU A 176 -4.22 2.62 -0.46
N GLU A 177 -3.68 2.19 0.66
CA GLU A 177 -2.99 3.04 1.65
C GLU A 177 -1.57 2.50 1.84
N ALA A 178 -0.56 3.38 1.95
CA ALA A 178 0.84 2.92 1.96
C ALA A 178 1.77 3.70 2.90
N LYS A 179 2.72 3.00 3.54
CA LYS A 179 3.94 3.56 4.19
C LYS A 179 5.18 3.05 3.49
N CYS A 180 6.27 3.79 3.64
CA CYS A 180 7.61 3.23 3.50
C CYS A 180 8.50 3.58 4.70
N PHE A 181 9.22 2.57 5.19
CA PHE A 181 10.36 2.71 6.09
C PHE A 181 11.65 2.48 5.30
N MET A 182 12.61 3.37 5.45
CA MET A 182 13.94 3.27 4.84
C MET A 182 14.93 3.06 5.97
N SER A 183 15.68 1.96 5.94
CA SER A 183 16.83 1.77 6.81
C SER A 183 18.03 2.44 6.15
N CYS A 184 18.41 3.63 6.64
CA CYS A 184 19.69 4.26 6.33
C CYS A 184 20.82 3.63 7.14
#